data_AF-A0A2E5C349-F1
#
_entry.id   AF-A0A2E5C349-F1
#
_cell.length_a   1.000
_cell.length_b   1.000
_cell.length_c   1.000
_cell.angle_alpha   90.00
_cell.angle_beta   90.00
_cell.angle_gamma   90.00
#
_symmetry.space_group_name_H-M   'P 1'
#
loop_
_entity.id
_entity.type
_entity.pdbx_description
1 polymer ?
#
loop_
_entity_poly.entity_id
_entity_poly.type
_entity_poly.pdbx_seq_one_letter_code
_entity_poly.pdbx_strand_id
1 'polypeptide(L)'
;MFSPKKTTLYFITALTLSAIFLSTCSETSEYGDASDYEKLGAADTISPTISSLSPTDNSSDVAVTTTIAVTFNEEISTGTVTTNTSDTTCSGSFQLSSDNFSSCIKMSAAPTVSNDDKTFTLTPADSLNNRTTYQIKFTASVKDANGVAFESYTTNGFITYYDRFTSGSGIISGTTVKQSDSTALENVSVQYNVGGYTKTVTSDSNGDYGIYALTEGDYTLTYSLTNYQGSTQSASLASDTDNITVATLSMLSSSCSSGNITGTVSDAVSGSAISGVTISIRSGLNNRTGSTVSGQTASTDSSGDYTLSSVDAANYTVEASKTGYITSYFNSSVCGNVSNQNTNMSETLPSGAMRIVLTWNGTEDFDSHLEIPVSDDNDTQSNSADGTHLWYGTNQASSVSYTGVATSDYHVYTDLYSSPQDYVTLDQDNTDGIVAGCSSGCGPETVTISKVRDSTNGSYRFHVMAYDRLNAGSSSTHLADNGTYVQVFYEDNSYNFYVPNRVGNLWTVFDFDNVSGFTQINTMSNEASTDSNVDNY
;
A
#
# COMPACT_ATOMS: atom_id res chain seq x y z
N MET A 1 -3.51 -68.18 -17.64
CA MET A 1 -4.66 -68.93 -18.21
C MET A 1 -5.71 -67.94 -18.71
N PHE A 2 -6.43 -68.30 -19.78
CA PHE A 2 -7.70 -67.73 -20.25
C PHE A 2 -7.96 -66.20 -20.27
N SER A 3 -7.58 -65.63 -21.42
CA SER A 3 -8.25 -64.58 -22.20
C SER A 3 -9.67 -65.03 -22.69
N PRO A 4 -10.45 -64.28 -23.51
CA PRO A 4 -11.01 -62.90 -23.42
C PRO A 4 -12.53 -62.84 -23.75
N LYS A 5 -13.10 -61.63 -23.97
CA LYS A 5 -14.04 -61.26 -25.07
C LYS A 5 -14.50 -59.78 -24.94
N LYS A 6 -14.85 -58.99 -25.97
CA LYS A 6 -15.12 -59.11 -27.44
C LYS A 6 -14.46 -57.89 -28.15
N THR A 7 -13.76 -58.00 -29.30
CA THR A 7 -14.23 -57.94 -30.72
C THR A 7 -15.19 -56.78 -31.01
N THR A 8 -15.02 -55.95 -32.05
CA THR A 8 -14.87 -56.23 -33.51
C THR A 8 -14.38 -54.92 -34.18
N LEU A 9 -13.33 -54.79 -35.03
CA LEU A 9 -12.78 -55.50 -36.21
C LEU A 9 -13.55 -55.25 -37.54
N TYR A 10 -12.83 -54.85 -38.60
CA TYR A 10 -12.88 -55.25 -40.05
C TYR A 10 -12.12 -54.16 -40.87
N PHE A 11 -10.93 -54.46 -41.45
CA PHE A 11 -10.67 -54.94 -42.84
C PHE A 11 -10.73 -53.79 -43.89
N ILE A 12 -9.89 -53.61 -44.93
CA ILE A 12 -9.07 -54.44 -45.87
C ILE A 12 -7.89 -53.52 -46.38
N THR A 13 -6.58 -53.79 -46.25
CA THR A 13 -5.63 -54.57 -47.12
C THR A 13 -5.72 -54.31 -48.64
N ALA A 14 -4.68 -54.10 -49.46
CA ALA A 14 -3.21 -53.97 -49.30
C ALA A 14 -2.70 -52.98 -50.41
N LEU A 15 -1.61 -53.07 -51.20
CA LEU A 15 -0.52 -54.04 -51.45
C LEU A 15 0.72 -53.31 -52.05
N THR A 16 1.85 -54.00 -52.21
CA THR A 16 3.17 -53.53 -52.70
C THR A 16 3.44 -53.82 -54.19
N LEU A 17 4.36 -53.08 -54.85
CA LEU A 17 5.55 -53.68 -55.51
C LEU A 17 6.70 -52.68 -55.78
N SER A 18 7.89 -53.21 -56.08
CA SER A 18 9.22 -52.61 -55.90
C SER A 18 9.92 -52.07 -57.16
N ALA A 19 10.58 -50.90 -57.00
CA ALA A 19 12.03 -50.66 -57.21
C ALA A 19 12.70 -50.55 -58.60
N ILE A 20 13.99 -50.18 -58.50
CA ILE A 20 15.13 -50.17 -59.45
C ILE A 20 15.60 -48.79 -59.91
N PHE A 21 16.87 -48.48 -59.57
CA PHE A 21 17.66 -47.31 -60.00
C PHE A 21 18.09 -47.41 -61.47
N LEU A 22 18.28 -46.27 -62.14
CA LEU A 22 19.23 -46.17 -63.27
C LEU A 22 19.79 -44.75 -63.45
N SER A 23 21.13 -44.67 -63.55
CA SER A 23 21.96 -43.62 -64.19
C SER A 23 21.87 -42.14 -63.76
N THR A 24 23.05 -41.51 -63.68
CA THR A 24 23.31 -40.11 -63.33
C THR A 24 23.62 -39.22 -64.54
N CYS A 25 23.25 -37.94 -64.45
CA CYS A 25 23.83 -36.75 -65.11
C CYS A 25 23.91 -36.65 -66.65
N SER A 26 23.41 -35.52 -67.17
CA SER A 26 24.00 -34.79 -68.31
C SER A 26 23.60 -33.31 -68.29
N GLU A 27 24.59 -32.42 -68.15
CA GLU A 27 24.73 -31.04 -68.67
C GLU A 27 23.48 -30.19 -69.04
N THR A 28 23.24 -29.16 -68.22
CA THR A 28 23.04 -27.73 -68.59
C THR A 28 22.20 -27.29 -69.81
N SER A 29 21.05 -26.68 -69.46
CA SER A 29 20.51 -25.39 -69.98
C SER A 29 20.24 -25.15 -71.49
N GLU A 30 18.95 -24.92 -71.80
CA GLU A 30 18.51 -23.89 -72.74
C GLU A 30 17.24 -23.20 -72.16
N TYR A 31 17.00 -21.93 -72.48
CA TYR A 31 15.99 -21.09 -71.76
C TYR A 31 14.54 -21.36 -72.19
N GLY A 32 13.60 -21.20 -71.26
CA GLY A 32 12.17 -21.38 -71.50
C GLY A 32 11.28 -20.99 -70.31
N ASP A 33 11.59 -19.84 -69.70
CA ASP A 33 10.92 -19.17 -68.57
C ASP A 33 10.66 -19.98 -67.28
N ALA A 34 11.07 -19.40 -66.15
CA ALA A 34 10.68 -19.90 -64.84
C ALA A 34 9.19 -19.65 -64.62
N SER A 35 8.48 -20.64 -64.05
CA SER A 35 7.08 -20.47 -63.65
C SER A 35 6.95 -19.30 -62.66
N ASP A 36 6.13 -18.30 -62.99
CA ASP A 36 5.95 -17.07 -62.18
C ASP A 36 5.43 -17.32 -60.74
N TYR A 37 5.05 -18.55 -60.42
CA TYR A 37 4.51 -18.98 -59.12
C TYR A 37 5.47 -18.86 -57.92
N GLU A 38 6.78 -18.67 -58.12
CA GLU A 38 7.73 -18.47 -57.00
C GLU A 38 8.28 -17.03 -56.91
N LYS A 39 7.67 -16.05 -57.57
CA LYS A 39 8.10 -14.63 -57.49
C LYS A 39 7.15 -13.69 -56.75
N LEU A 40 5.95 -14.14 -56.42
CA LEU A 40 5.05 -13.44 -55.50
C LEU A 40 4.65 -14.43 -54.40
N GLY A 41 5.17 -14.22 -53.19
CA GLY A 41 4.57 -14.85 -52.00
C GLY A 41 3.09 -14.46 -51.92
N ALA A 42 2.26 -15.35 -51.38
CA ALA A 42 0.84 -15.06 -51.20
C ALA A 42 0.70 -13.74 -50.44
N ALA A 43 0.03 -12.75 -51.04
CA ALA A 43 -0.15 -11.45 -50.44
C ALA A 43 -0.89 -11.61 -49.11
N ASP A 44 -0.42 -10.92 -48.07
CA ASP A 44 -1.12 -11.02 -46.80
C ASP A 44 -2.52 -10.39 -46.92
N THR A 45 -3.45 -11.05 -46.24
CA THR A 45 -4.89 -10.83 -46.28
C THR A 45 -5.53 -11.08 -44.91
N ILE A 46 -4.72 -11.35 -43.88
CA ILE A 46 -5.16 -11.49 -42.49
C ILE A 46 -5.17 -10.10 -41.86
N SER A 47 -6.23 -9.74 -41.13
CA SER A 47 -6.24 -8.49 -40.36
C SER A 47 -5.24 -8.61 -39.21
N PRO A 48 -4.42 -7.56 -38.93
CA PRO A 48 -3.68 -7.49 -37.68
C PRO A 48 -4.63 -7.58 -36.46
N THR A 49 -4.07 -8.00 -35.33
CA THR A 49 -4.77 -8.26 -34.06
C THR A 49 -3.98 -7.67 -32.89
N ILE A 50 -4.67 -7.33 -31.81
CA ILE A 50 -4.01 -6.84 -30.58
C ILE A 50 -3.47 -8.04 -29.81
N SER A 51 -2.17 -8.01 -29.47
CA SER A 51 -1.49 -9.03 -28.67
C SER A 51 -1.41 -8.64 -27.19
N SER A 52 -1.35 -7.33 -26.87
CA SER A 52 -1.50 -6.81 -25.52
C SER A 52 -1.99 -5.34 -25.51
N LEU A 53 -2.50 -4.91 -24.35
CA LEU A 53 -2.94 -3.54 -24.10
C LEU A 53 -2.57 -3.15 -22.67
N SER A 54 -2.11 -1.93 -22.47
CA SER A 54 -1.88 -1.30 -21.16
C SER A 54 -2.53 0.10 -21.17
N PRO A 55 -3.43 0.45 -20.24
CA PRO A 55 -4.04 -0.43 -19.26
C PRO A 55 -4.76 -1.62 -19.90
N THR A 56 -4.82 -2.75 -19.21
CA THR A 56 -5.51 -3.95 -19.72
C THR A 56 -7.01 -3.72 -19.81
N ASP A 57 -7.68 -4.33 -20.79
CA ASP A 57 -9.14 -4.17 -20.93
C ASP A 57 -9.86 -4.76 -19.71
N ASN A 58 -10.84 -4.03 -19.17
CA ASN A 58 -11.55 -4.26 -17.90
C ASN A 58 -10.71 -4.01 -16.62
N SER A 59 -9.54 -3.35 -16.69
CA SER A 59 -8.79 -2.97 -15.48
C SER A 59 -9.46 -1.84 -14.68
N SER A 60 -9.26 -1.86 -13.37
CA SER A 60 -9.61 -0.79 -12.44
C SER A 60 -8.35 -0.13 -11.87
N ASP A 61 -8.54 0.91 -11.05
CA ASP A 61 -7.49 1.51 -10.19
C ASP A 61 -6.28 2.07 -10.97
N VAL A 62 -6.51 2.39 -12.24
CA VAL A 62 -5.51 2.97 -13.14
C VAL A 62 -5.27 4.43 -12.77
N ALA A 63 -4.01 4.81 -12.52
CA ALA A 63 -3.64 6.18 -12.21
C ALA A 63 -4.10 7.16 -13.31
N VAL A 64 -4.64 8.32 -12.93
CA VAL A 64 -5.07 9.36 -13.90
C VAL A 64 -3.95 9.91 -14.79
N THR A 65 -2.70 9.70 -14.41
CA THR A 65 -1.47 10.04 -15.14
C THR A 65 -1.00 8.95 -16.12
N THR A 66 -1.79 7.89 -16.31
CA THR A 66 -1.41 6.74 -17.15
C THR A 66 -1.16 7.10 -18.62
N THR A 67 -0.33 6.30 -19.26
CA THR A 67 -0.19 6.24 -20.73
C THR A 67 -0.88 5.00 -21.26
N ILE A 68 -1.33 5.05 -22.51
CA ILE A 68 -2.08 3.97 -23.16
C ILE A 68 -1.21 3.36 -24.26
N ALA A 69 -0.68 2.17 -24.01
CA ALA A 69 0.11 1.39 -24.96
C ALA A 69 -0.70 0.22 -25.54
N VAL A 70 -0.61 0.01 -26.85
CA VAL A 70 -1.13 -1.18 -27.54
C VAL A 70 0.02 -1.88 -28.25
N THR A 71 0.09 -3.21 -28.17
CA THR A 71 0.99 -4.03 -28.98
C THR A 71 0.16 -4.92 -29.90
N PHE A 72 0.52 -4.98 -31.18
CA PHE A 72 -0.10 -5.86 -32.17
C PHE A 72 0.65 -7.19 -32.28
N ASN A 73 0.09 -8.20 -32.96
CA ASN A 73 0.80 -9.44 -33.27
C ASN A 73 1.92 -9.24 -34.32
N GLU A 74 1.76 -8.25 -35.21
CA GLU A 74 2.57 -8.00 -36.39
C GLU A 74 2.93 -6.53 -36.60
N GLU A 75 3.69 -6.24 -37.65
CA GLU A 75 4.24 -4.93 -37.98
C GLU A 75 3.15 -4.02 -38.58
N ILE A 76 2.96 -2.84 -38.01
CA ILE A 76 1.90 -1.89 -38.39
C ILE A 76 2.51 -0.73 -39.16
N SER A 77 1.88 -0.34 -40.27
CA SER A 77 2.28 0.83 -41.04
C SER A 77 2.10 2.08 -40.18
N THR A 78 3.21 2.60 -39.61
CA THR A 78 3.19 3.55 -38.50
C THR A 78 2.39 4.82 -38.76
N GLY A 79 2.48 5.37 -39.98
CA GLY A 79 1.70 6.53 -40.41
C GLY A 79 0.18 6.32 -40.47
N THR A 80 -0.32 5.10 -40.21
CA THR A 80 -1.75 4.78 -40.12
C THR A 80 -2.29 4.79 -38.69
N VAL A 81 -1.42 4.79 -37.67
CA VAL A 81 -1.80 4.96 -36.25
C VAL A 81 -1.73 6.43 -35.89
N THR A 82 -2.88 7.04 -35.62
CA THR A 82 -3.05 8.49 -35.47
C THR A 82 -4.03 8.82 -34.36
N THR A 83 -3.93 10.00 -33.76
CA THR A 83 -4.80 10.45 -32.66
C THR A 83 -5.09 11.95 -32.77
N ASN A 84 -6.02 12.48 -31.97
CA ASN A 84 -6.28 13.92 -31.91
C ASN A 84 -5.41 14.61 -30.84
N THR A 85 -4.62 15.60 -31.27
CA THR A 85 -3.79 16.45 -30.40
C THR A 85 -4.24 17.92 -30.37
N SER A 86 -5.29 18.26 -31.11
CA SER A 86 -5.80 19.64 -31.25
C SER A 86 -6.92 19.93 -30.26
N ASP A 87 -7.94 19.07 -30.22
CA ASP A 87 -9.20 19.28 -29.51
C ASP A 87 -9.81 17.94 -29.06
N THR A 88 -11.07 17.96 -28.59
CA THR A 88 -11.80 16.80 -28.06
C THR A 88 -12.71 16.11 -29.10
N THR A 89 -12.54 16.39 -30.39
CA THR A 89 -13.28 15.69 -31.46
C THR A 89 -12.74 14.27 -31.61
N CYS A 90 -13.61 13.26 -31.74
CA CYS A 90 -13.16 11.90 -32.02
C CYS A 90 -12.65 11.74 -33.45
N SER A 91 -11.34 11.95 -33.62
CA SER A 91 -10.60 11.79 -34.87
C SER A 91 -9.26 11.08 -34.66
N GLY A 92 -8.62 10.68 -35.75
CA GLY A 92 -7.52 9.71 -35.72
C GLY A 92 -8.04 8.28 -35.65
N SER A 93 -7.12 7.32 -35.67
CA SER A 93 -7.39 5.87 -35.73
C SER A 93 -7.22 5.13 -34.41
N PHE A 94 -6.58 5.77 -33.42
CA PHE A 94 -6.43 5.33 -32.03
C PHE A 94 -7.01 6.43 -31.11
N GLN A 95 -8.16 6.14 -30.52
CA GLN A 95 -9.01 7.09 -29.79
C GLN A 95 -9.25 6.64 -28.34
N LEU A 96 -9.40 7.60 -27.42
CA LEU A 96 -9.76 7.38 -26.01
C LEU A 96 -11.00 8.24 -25.69
N SER A 97 -12.01 7.69 -25.00
CA SER A 97 -13.24 8.42 -24.63
C SER A 97 -13.86 7.87 -23.34
N SER A 98 -14.50 8.76 -22.57
CA SER A 98 -15.31 8.41 -21.40
C SER A 98 -16.82 8.51 -21.61
N ASP A 99 -17.29 8.87 -22.81
CA ASP A 99 -18.70 9.19 -23.10
C ASP A 99 -19.27 8.42 -24.32
N ASN A 100 -18.70 7.24 -24.59
CA ASN A 100 -18.99 6.39 -25.75
C ASN A 100 -18.66 7.05 -27.10
N PHE A 101 -17.57 7.82 -27.15
CA PHE A 101 -17.06 8.52 -28.33
C PHE A 101 -18.03 9.61 -28.86
N SER A 102 -18.75 10.25 -27.93
CA SER A 102 -19.45 11.51 -28.19
C SER A 102 -18.45 12.68 -28.19
N SER A 103 -17.42 12.58 -27.35
CA SER A 103 -16.18 13.34 -27.37
C SER A 103 -14.99 12.41 -27.06
N CYS A 104 -13.78 12.86 -27.34
CA CYS A 104 -12.55 12.12 -27.13
C CYS A 104 -11.54 12.92 -26.32
N ILE A 105 -10.65 12.21 -25.63
CA ILE A 105 -9.55 12.79 -24.88
C ILE A 105 -8.46 13.22 -25.86
N LYS A 106 -8.04 14.48 -25.72
CA LYS A 106 -6.94 15.07 -26.46
C LYS A 106 -5.61 14.46 -25.96
N MET A 107 -4.72 14.11 -26.87
CA MET A 107 -3.39 13.60 -26.56
C MET A 107 -2.35 14.73 -26.60
N SER A 108 -1.29 14.61 -25.79
CA SER A 108 -0.18 15.59 -25.74
C SER A 108 0.64 15.61 -27.03
N ALA A 109 0.77 14.46 -27.70
CA ALA A 109 1.54 14.28 -28.93
C ALA A 109 0.92 13.17 -29.81
N ALA A 110 1.48 12.98 -31.01
CA ALA A 110 1.25 11.79 -31.81
C ALA A 110 1.79 10.53 -31.09
N PRO A 111 1.33 9.31 -31.45
CA PRO A 111 1.80 8.08 -30.81
C PRO A 111 3.32 7.93 -30.92
N THR A 112 3.97 7.52 -29.83
CA THR A 112 5.34 6.99 -29.90
C THR A 112 5.31 5.52 -30.30
N VAL A 113 6.36 5.05 -30.98
CA VAL A 113 6.40 3.73 -31.62
C VAL A 113 7.66 2.95 -31.17
N SER A 114 7.54 1.64 -31.00
CA SER A 114 8.68 0.74 -30.74
C SER A 114 9.53 0.49 -31.98
N ASN A 115 10.80 0.08 -31.79
CA ASN A 115 11.75 -0.17 -32.90
C ASN A 115 11.39 -1.35 -33.83
N ASP A 116 10.31 -2.08 -33.54
CA ASP A 116 9.75 -3.17 -34.34
C ASP A 116 8.38 -2.82 -34.96
N ASP A 117 7.95 -1.55 -34.86
CA ASP A 117 6.69 -1.00 -35.37
C ASP A 117 5.42 -1.79 -34.94
N LYS A 118 5.50 -2.48 -33.78
CA LYS A 118 4.39 -3.25 -33.19
C LYS A 118 3.68 -2.59 -32.01
N THR A 119 4.37 -1.72 -31.26
CA THR A 119 3.84 -1.11 -30.04
C THR A 119 3.69 0.39 -30.22
N PHE A 120 2.50 0.91 -29.91
CA PHE A 120 2.13 2.32 -30.06
C PHE A 120 1.62 2.85 -28.72
N THR A 121 2.22 3.95 -28.24
CA THR A 121 1.88 4.53 -26.93
C THR A 121 1.35 5.96 -27.08
N LEU A 122 0.21 6.21 -26.43
CA LEU A 122 -0.43 7.51 -26.28
C LEU A 122 -0.25 8.06 -24.86
N THR A 123 -0.10 9.37 -24.76
CA THR A 123 -0.11 10.12 -23.50
C THR A 123 -1.19 11.19 -23.57
N PRO A 124 -2.21 11.18 -22.68
CA PRO A 124 -3.20 12.26 -22.56
C PRO A 124 -2.55 13.66 -22.48
N ALA A 125 -3.24 14.69 -22.94
CA ALA A 125 -2.76 16.08 -22.86
C ALA A 125 -2.80 16.63 -21.43
N ASP A 126 -3.81 16.19 -20.68
CA ASP A 126 -4.11 16.54 -19.30
C ASP A 126 -4.35 15.24 -18.51
N SER A 127 -4.22 15.25 -17.18
CA SER A 127 -4.58 14.09 -16.34
C SER A 127 -6.05 13.69 -16.56
N LEU A 128 -6.32 12.39 -16.62
CA LEU A 128 -7.67 11.87 -16.79
C LEU A 128 -8.57 12.22 -15.57
N ASN A 129 -9.88 12.29 -15.78
CA ASN A 129 -10.83 12.45 -14.68
C ASN A 129 -10.77 11.22 -13.77
N ASN A 130 -10.96 11.38 -12.46
CA ASN A 130 -11.01 10.27 -11.52
C ASN A 130 -12.34 9.48 -11.61
N ARG A 131 -12.35 8.25 -11.09
CA ARG A 131 -13.51 7.33 -11.03
C ARG A 131 -14.24 7.16 -12.37
N THR A 132 -13.54 7.32 -13.50
CA THR A 132 -14.14 7.44 -14.83
C THR A 132 -13.75 6.24 -15.69
N THR A 133 -14.73 5.59 -16.32
CA THR A 133 -14.46 4.53 -17.31
C THR A 133 -14.01 5.15 -18.63
N TYR A 134 -12.84 4.78 -19.11
CA TYR A 134 -12.30 5.16 -20.41
C TYR A 134 -12.26 3.97 -21.35
N GLN A 135 -13.01 4.05 -22.44
CA GLN A 135 -12.96 3.12 -23.56
C GLN A 135 -11.90 3.56 -24.57
N ILE A 136 -11.21 2.58 -25.14
CA ILE A 136 -10.23 2.75 -26.22
C ILE A 136 -10.85 2.22 -27.51
N LYS A 137 -10.63 2.92 -28.62
CA LYS A 137 -11.17 2.53 -29.92
C LYS A 137 -10.11 2.61 -31.02
N PHE A 138 -10.06 1.54 -31.80
CA PHE A 138 -9.23 1.37 -32.98
C PHE A 138 -10.11 1.29 -34.21
N THR A 139 -9.74 2.00 -35.27
CA THR A 139 -10.51 2.02 -36.53
C THR A 139 -9.78 1.28 -37.64
N ALA A 140 -10.53 0.84 -38.66
CA ALA A 140 -10.01 0.25 -39.90
C ALA A 140 -9.19 1.22 -40.78
N SER A 141 -8.80 2.38 -40.24
CA SER A 141 -7.73 3.20 -40.79
C SER A 141 -6.34 2.70 -40.39
N VAL A 142 -6.19 1.98 -39.26
CA VAL A 142 -4.95 1.25 -38.90
C VAL A 142 -4.71 0.12 -39.90
N LYS A 143 -3.46 -0.07 -40.32
CA LYS A 143 -3.07 -1.12 -41.27
C LYS A 143 -1.74 -1.77 -40.92
N ASP A 144 -1.60 -3.03 -41.29
CA ASP A 144 -0.30 -3.72 -41.31
C ASP A 144 0.68 -3.08 -42.33
N ALA A 145 1.92 -3.58 -42.37
CA ALA A 145 2.92 -3.19 -43.38
C ALA A 145 2.50 -3.51 -44.84
N ASN A 146 1.54 -4.41 -45.04
CA ASN A 146 1.08 -4.88 -46.36
C ASN A 146 -0.13 -4.11 -46.90
N GLY A 147 -0.78 -3.29 -46.07
CA GLY A 147 -1.94 -2.45 -46.39
C GLY A 147 -3.31 -3.04 -46.04
N VAL A 148 -3.37 -4.22 -45.41
CA VAL A 148 -4.59 -4.84 -44.86
C VAL A 148 -5.10 -3.99 -43.69
N ALA A 149 -6.42 -3.79 -43.62
CA ALA A 149 -7.02 -2.98 -42.58
C ALA A 149 -7.28 -3.79 -41.30
N PHE A 150 -7.06 -3.16 -40.14
CA PHE A 150 -7.42 -3.70 -38.84
C PHE A 150 -8.95 -3.75 -38.66
N GLU A 151 -9.49 -4.91 -38.23
CA GLU A 151 -10.91 -5.02 -37.89
C GLU A 151 -11.27 -4.14 -36.69
N SER A 152 -12.22 -3.20 -36.89
CA SER A 152 -12.43 -2.10 -35.93
C SER A 152 -12.87 -2.59 -34.55
N TYR A 153 -12.11 -2.23 -33.53
CA TYR A 153 -12.26 -2.72 -32.16
C TYR A 153 -12.56 -1.58 -31.19
N THR A 154 -13.28 -1.89 -30.13
CA THR A 154 -13.50 -0.98 -29.00
C THR A 154 -13.46 -1.83 -27.73
N THR A 155 -12.66 -1.39 -26.76
CA THR A 155 -12.50 -2.09 -25.48
C THR A 155 -13.73 -1.91 -24.59
N ASN A 156 -13.92 -2.77 -23.61
CA ASN A 156 -14.87 -2.51 -22.52
C ASN A 156 -14.41 -1.29 -21.68
N GLY A 157 -13.09 -1.07 -21.62
CA GLY A 157 -12.44 0.09 -21.06
C GLY A 157 -11.66 -0.20 -19.79
N PHE A 158 -11.03 0.84 -19.24
CA PHE A 158 -10.41 0.81 -17.92
C PHE A 158 -11.01 1.90 -17.02
N ILE A 159 -10.99 1.71 -15.71
CA ILE A 159 -11.50 2.69 -14.74
C ILE A 159 -10.31 3.40 -14.09
N THR A 160 -10.30 4.73 -14.20
CA THR A 160 -9.29 5.57 -13.55
C THR A 160 -9.58 5.81 -12.07
N TYR A 161 -8.51 6.00 -11.30
CA TYR A 161 -8.58 6.44 -9.92
C TYR A 161 -7.47 7.46 -9.62
N TYR A 162 -7.77 8.43 -8.77
CA TYR A 162 -6.83 9.44 -8.28
C TYR A 162 -6.82 9.39 -6.77
N ASP A 163 -5.65 9.16 -6.19
CA ASP A 163 -5.41 8.78 -4.78
C ASP A 163 -6.40 7.72 -4.24
N ARG A 164 -5.89 6.51 -4.00
CA ARG A 164 -6.65 5.27 -3.73
C ARG A 164 -7.80 5.41 -2.71
N PHE A 165 -7.78 6.39 -1.80
CA PHE A 165 -8.81 6.57 -0.76
C PHE A 165 -9.53 7.92 -0.72
N THR A 166 -9.76 8.63 -1.85
CA THR A 166 -10.63 9.83 -1.84
C THR A 166 -12.06 9.66 -2.36
N SER A 167 -12.99 10.04 -1.48
CA SER A 167 -14.38 10.51 -1.68
C SER A 167 -15.55 9.52 -1.56
N GLY A 168 -16.46 9.88 -0.65
CA GLY A 168 -17.59 9.11 -0.13
C GLY A 168 -17.64 9.28 1.40
N SER A 169 -18.80 9.11 2.04
CA SER A 169 -18.84 9.05 3.51
C SER A 169 -18.09 7.81 4.00
N GLY A 170 -17.44 7.89 5.17
CA GLY A 170 -16.76 6.80 5.89
C GLY A 170 -15.96 5.81 5.04
N ILE A 171 -14.63 5.91 5.08
CA ILE A 171 -13.72 5.03 4.33
C ILE A 171 -12.89 4.18 5.30
N ILE A 172 -12.85 2.87 5.03
CA ILE A 172 -11.95 1.91 5.69
C ILE A 172 -11.11 1.24 4.60
N SER A 173 -9.80 1.35 4.71
CA SER A 173 -8.81 0.78 3.79
C SER A 173 -7.85 -0.16 4.50
N GLY A 174 -7.24 -1.08 3.76
CA GLY A 174 -6.22 -1.98 4.32
C GLY A 174 -5.61 -2.92 3.28
N THR A 175 -4.65 -3.72 3.75
CA THR A 175 -3.84 -4.62 2.92
C THR A 175 -3.84 -6.03 3.49
N THR A 176 -3.79 -7.04 2.63
CA THR A 176 -3.77 -8.46 2.98
C THR A 176 -2.55 -9.15 2.37
N VAL A 177 -1.80 -9.88 3.20
CA VAL A 177 -0.52 -10.51 2.84
C VAL A 177 -0.43 -11.94 3.38
N LYS A 178 0.50 -12.73 2.87
CA LYS A 178 0.85 -14.04 3.47
C LYS A 178 1.66 -13.82 4.74
N GLN A 179 1.30 -14.50 5.83
CA GLN A 179 2.12 -14.48 7.05
C GLN A 179 3.53 -15.07 6.84
N SER A 180 3.75 -15.91 5.82
CA SER A 180 5.01 -16.64 5.60
C SER A 180 6.18 -15.80 5.04
N ASP A 181 5.87 -14.74 4.30
CA ASP A 181 6.83 -14.01 3.45
C ASP A 181 6.40 -12.56 3.14
N SER A 182 5.36 -12.06 3.82
CA SER A 182 4.73 -10.74 3.60
C SER A 182 4.27 -10.45 2.17
N THR A 183 4.26 -11.43 1.25
CA THR A 183 3.83 -11.17 -0.13
C THR A 183 2.31 -10.99 -0.23
N ALA A 184 1.89 -10.04 -1.06
CA ALA A 184 0.49 -9.71 -1.35
C ALA A 184 -0.42 -10.93 -1.57
N LEU A 185 -1.69 -10.78 -1.20
CA LEU A 185 -2.76 -11.75 -1.47
C LEU A 185 -3.95 -11.11 -2.18
N GLU A 186 -4.06 -11.38 -3.47
CA GLU A 186 -5.23 -11.09 -4.29
C GLU A 186 -6.44 -11.97 -3.89
N ASN A 187 -7.65 -11.48 -4.15
CA ASN A 187 -8.93 -12.20 -3.99
C ASN A 187 -9.29 -12.63 -2.55
N VAL A 188 -8.69 -12.03 -1.51
CA VAL A 188 -9.16 -12.22 -0.12
C VAL A 188 -10.53 -11.57 0.03
N SER A 189 -11.56 -12.36 0.36
CA SER A 189 -12.91 -11.87 0.62
C SER A 189 -12.97 -11.15 1.95
N VAL A 190 -13.09 -9.82 1.94
CA VAL A 190 -13.30 -8.96 3.11
C VAL A 190 -14.80 -8.68 3.26
N GLN A 191 -15.43 -9.30 4.27
CA GLN A 191 -16.86 -9.14 4.55
C GLN A 191 -17.08 -8.16 5.71
N TYR A 192 -18.11 -7.32 5.60
CA TYR A 192 -18.51 -6.35 6.62
C TYR A 192 -20.03 -6.21 6.64
N ASN A 193 -20.58 -5.61 7.70
CA ASN A 193 -22.02 -5.35 7.80
C ASN A 193 -22.30 -3.84 7.77
N VAL A 194 -23.30 -3.43 6.99
CA VAL A 194 -23.76 -2.03 6.92
C VAL A 194 -25.27 -1.98 6.71
N GLY A 195 -25.99 -1.16 7.48
CA GLY A 195 -27.45 -1.03 7.39
C GLY A 195 -28.25 -2.33 7.61
N GLY A 196 -27.68 -3.32 8.30
CA GLY A 196 -28.27 -4.66 8.48
C GLY A 196 -28.02 -5.64 7.32
N TYR A 197 -27.22 -5.27 6.32
CA TYR A 197 -26.81 -6.13 5.21
C TYR A 197 -25.34 -6.50 5.33
N THR A 198 -25.00 -7.77 5.09
CA THR A 198 -23.62 -8.18 4.83
C THR A 198 -23.21 -7.77 3.41
N LYS A 199 -21.99 -7.27 3.28
CA LYS A 199 -21.34 -6.84 2.04
C LYS A 199 -19.95 -7.48 1.97
N THR A 200 -19.40 -7.54 0.76
CA THR A 200 -18.07 -8.10 0.50
C THR A 200 -17.33 -7.19 -0.47
N VAL A 201 -16.04 -6.95 -0.21
CA VAL A 201 -15.05 -6.53 -1.21
C VAL A 201 -13.94 -7.59 -1.30
N THR A 202 -13.11 -7.51 -2.32
CA THR A 202 -11.96 -8.41 -2.52
C THR A 202 -10.68 -7.61 -2.66
N SER A 203 -9.56 -8.13 -2.15
CA SER A 203 -8.26 -7.51 -2.37
C SER A 203 -7.78 -7.63 -3.82
N ASP A 204 -7.06 -6.60 -4.28
CA ASP A 204 -6.44 -6.54 -5.61
C ASP A 204 -5.07 -7.26 -5.65
N SER A 205 -4.38 -7.19 -6.79
CA SER A 205 -3.10 -7.90 -7.01
C SER A 205 -1.96 -7.47 -6.09
N ASN A 206 -2.07 -6.30 -5.46
CA ASN A 206 -1.12 -5.78 -4.48
C ASN A 206 -1.55 -6.14 -3.04
N GLY A 207 -2.68 -6.85 -2.89
CA GLY A 207 -3.25 -7.26 -1.61
C GLY A 207 -4.18 -6.22 -0.98
N ASP A 208 -4.36 -5.06 -1.63
CA ASP A 208 -5.04 -3.90 -1.06
C ASP A 208 -6.56 -3.96 -1.30
N TYR A 209 -7.34 -3.37 -0.41
CA TYR A 209 -8.78 -3.20 -0.57
C TYR A 209 -9.26 -1.87 0.04
N GLY A 210 -10.45 -1.42 -0.39
CA GLY A 210 -11.12 -0.26 0.18
C GLY A 210 -12.63 -0.50 0.33
N ILE A 211 -13.19 0.01 1.42
CA ILE A 211 -14.60 0.02 1.76
C ILE A 211 -15.04 1.48 1.87
N TYR A 212 -16.15 1.83 1.22
CA TYR A 212 -16.59 3.21 1.00
C TYR A 212 -18.10 3.35 1.29
N ALA A 213 -18.57 4.58 1.49
CA ALA A 213 -19.97 4.91 1.81
C ALA A 213 -20.44 4.29 3.13
N LEU A 214 -19.56 4.31 4.14
CA LEU A 214 -19.86 3.97 5.52
C LEU A 214 -20.36 5.21 6.30
N THR A 215 -20.59 5.04 7.59
CA THR A 215 -21.02 6.06 8.54
C THR A 215 -20.17 5.97 9.81
N GLU A 216 -20.34 6.90 10.75
CA GLU A 216 -19.90 6.74 12.13
C GLU A 216 -20.31 5.37 12.70
N GLY A 217 -19.40 4.72 13.43
CA GLY A 217 -19.65 3.47 14.16
C GLY A 217 -18.54 2.41 14.08
N ASP A 218 -18.76 1.32 14.82
CA ASP A 218 -17.86 0.16 14.88
C ASP A 218 -18.18 -0.87 13.78
N TYR A 219 -17.13 -1.29 13.07
CA TYR A 219 -17.16 -2.29 12.02
C TYR A 219 -16.26 -3.49 12.37
N THR A 220 -16.77 -4.69 12.09
CA THR A 220 -15.96 -5.93 12.12
C THR A 220 -15.76 -6.42 10.70
N LEU A 221 -14.53 -6.34 10.22
CA LEU A 221 -14.09 -6.93 8.96
C LEU A 221 -13.84 -8.42 9.18
N THR A 222 -14.30 -9.26 8.26
CA THR A 222 -14.16 -10.73 8.31
C THR A 222 -13.53 -11.23 7.02
N TYR A 223 -12.34 -11.81 7.14
CA TYR A 223 -11.48 -12.18 6.03
C TYR A 223 -11.52 -13.68 5.76
N SER A 224 -11.52 -14.06 4.48
CA SER A 224 -11.45 -15.47 4.06
C SER A 224 -10.78 -15.63 2.69
N LEU A 225 -9.94 -16.65 2.57
CA LEU A 225 -9.34 -17.12 1.33
C LEU A 225 -9.09 -18.63 1.42
N THR A 226 -9.24 -19.37 0.33
CA THR A 226 -9.06 -20.83 0.31
C THR A 226 -7.63 -21.23 0.71
N ASN A 227 -7.51 -22.23 1.59
CA ASN A 227 -6.27 -22.70 2.25
C ASN A 227 -5.68 -21.80 3.34
N TYR A 228 -6.37 -20.70 3.69
CA TYR A 228 -6.01 -19.83 4.81
C TYR A 228 -7.07 -19.90 5.92
N GLN A 229 -6.65 -19.63 7.15
CA GLN A 229 -7.52 -19.48 8.29
C GLN A 229 -8.37 -18.21 8.13
N GLY A 230 -9.67 -18.29 8.47
CA GLY A 230 -10.51 -17.10 8.56
C GLY A 230 -10.07 -16.21 9.72
N SER A 231 -10.13 -14.89 9.53
CA SER A 231 -9.68 -13.90 10.51
C SER A 231 -10.67 -12.74 10.62
N THR A 232 -10.62 -11.98 11.72
CA THR A 232 -11.41 -10.75 11.88
C THR A 232 -10.51 -9.57 12.25
N GLN A 233 -11.02 -8.36 12.03
CA GLN A 233 -10.40 -7.11 12.47
C GLN A 233 -11.46 -6.08 12.83
N SER A 234 -11.23 -5.35 13.92
CA SER A 234 -12.07 -4.21 14.31
C SER A 234 -11.58 -2.92 13.65
N ALA A 235 -12.53 -2.07 13.30
CA ALA A 235 -12.31 -0.76 12.70
C ALA A 235 -13.43 0.17 13.19
N SER A 236 -13.12 1.40 13.55
CA SER A 236 -14.11 2.34 14.11
C SER A 236 -13.98 3.68 13.41
N LEU A 237 -15.10 4.22 12.92
CA LEU A 237 -15.19 5.56 12.36
C LEU A 237 -15.85 6.46 13.41
N ALA A 238 -15.16 7.52 13.82
CA ALA A 238 -15.65 8.55 14.73
C ALA A 238 -16.49 9.62 14.02
N SER A 239 -16.46 9.68 12.69
CA SER A 239 -17.38 10.50 11.89
C SER A 239 -17.78 9.84 10.56
N ASP A 240 -18.89 10.32 9.99
CA ASP A 240 -19.31 10.04 8.60
C ASP A 240 -18.28 10.51 7.53
N THR A 241 -17.19 11.19 7.92
CA THR A 241 -16.15 11.72 7.03
C THR A 241 -14.76 11.10 7.21
N ASP A 242 -14.61 10.16 8.16
CA ASP A 242 -13.32 9.54 8.46
C ASP A 242 -12.76 8.69 7.30
N ASN A 243 -11.43 8.62 7.19
CA ASN A 243 -10.71 7.87 6.17
C ASN A 243 -9.52 7.10 6.77
N ILE A 244 -9.79 5.89 7.27
CA ILE A 244 -8.82 5.15 8.08
C ILE A 244 -8.11 4.03 7.30
N THR A 245 -6.86 3.78 7.67
CA THR A 245 -6.11 2.59 7.28
C THR A 245 -6.07 1.64 8.48
N VAL A 246 -6.54 0.40 8.32
CA VAL A 246 -6.39 -0.65 9.34
C VAL A 246 -5.10 -1.43 9.14
N ALA A 247 -4.57 -2.01 10.23
CA ALA A 247 -3.34 -2.80 10.20
C ALA A 247 -3.35 -3.88 9.12
N THR A 248 -2.24 -4.01 8.39
CA THR A 248 -2.01 -5.05 7.39
C THR A 248 -2.32 -6.43 7.97
N LEU A 249 -3.22 -7.16 7.31
CA LEU A 249 -3.67 -8.48 7.76
C LEU A 249 -2.81 -9.59 7.14
N SER A 250 -1.94 -10.15 7.96
CA SER A 250 -1.27 -11.42 7.67
C SER A 250 -2.26 -12.58 7.70
N MET A 251 -2.60 -13.12 6.53
CA MET A 251 -3.40 -14.34 6.40
C MET A 251 -2.55 -15.56 6.76
N LEU A 252 -3.04 -16.32 7.73
CA LEU A 252 -2.39 -17.52 8.26
C LEU A 252 -2.74 -18.74 7.39
N SER A 253 -1.75 -19.54 6.99
CA SER A 253 -1.99 -20.82 6.33
C SER A 253 -2.80 -21.76 7.23
N SER A 254 -3.70 -22.57 6.67
CA SER A 254 -4.36 -23.65 7.42
C SER A 254 -3.40 -24.75 7.91
N SER A 255 -2.10 -24.65 7.61
CA SER A 255 -1.03 -25.47 8.19
C SER A 255 -0.32 -24.84 9.40
N CYS A 256 -0.70 -23.63 9.82
CA CYS A 256 -0.10 -22.96 10.98
C CYS A 256 -0.35 -23.74 12.29
N SER A 257 0.68 -23.85 13.12
CA SER A 257 0.60 -24.49 14.44
C SER A 257 0.42 -23.45 15.55
N SER A 258 -0.01 -23.91 16.72
CA SER A 258 0.14 -23.15 17.97
C SER A 258 1.62 -22.87 18.29
N GLY A 259 1.86 -21.89 19.16
CA GLY A 259 3.19 -21.52 19.63
C GLY A 259 3.16 -20.47 20.73
N ASN A 260 4.32 -19.91 21.06
CA ASN A 260 4.45 -18.88 22.10
C ASN A 260 4.50 -17.48 21.49
N ILE A 261 3.97 -16.48 22.21
CA ILE A 261 4.17 -15.05 21.93
C ILE A 261 5.16 -14.52 22.97
N THR A 262 6.30 -13.98 22.54
CA THR A 262 7.34 -13.44 23.44
C THR A 262 7.82 -12.06 23.01
N GLY A 263 8.05 -11.18 23.99
CA GLY A 263 8.58 -9.84 23.80
C GLY A 263 8.82 -9.14 25.13
N THR A 264 9.22 -7.88 25.08
CA THR A 264 9.39 -7.00 26.25
C THR A 264 8.28 -5.96 26.35
N VAL A 265 8.10 -5.39 27.54
CA VAL A 265 7.39 -4.12 27.72
C VAL A 265 8.31 -3.09 28.35
N SER A 266 8.46 -1.95 27.67
CA SER A 266 9.27 -0.82 28.12
C SER A 266 8.44 0.46 28.30
N ASP A 267 8.99 1.40 29.06
CA ASP A 267 8.43 2.74 29.20
C ASP A 267 8.61 3.53 27.91
N ALA A 268 7.59 4.33 27.55
CA ALA A 268 7.59 5.09 26.31
C ALA A 268 8.56 6.29 26.33
N VAL A 269 8.91 6.83 27.51
CA VAL A 269 9.82 7.98 27.62
C VAL A 269 11.26 7.53 27.86
N SER A 270 11.46 6.58 28.76
CA SER A 270 12.77 6.25 29.34
C SER A 270 13.39 4.96 28.83
N GLY A 271 12.76 4.29 27.85
CA GLY A 271 13.14 2.98 27.32
C GLY A 271 13.14 1.84 28.36
N SER A 272 12.83 2.15 29.61
CA SER A 272 13.15 1.32 30.77
C SER A 272 12.12 0.21 30.95
N ALA A 273 12.63 -1.00 31.23
CA ALA A 273 11.81 -2.20 31.39
C ALA A 273 10.69 -2.05 32.43
N ILE A 274 9.44 -2.31 32.03
CA ILE A 274 8.28 -2.25 32.92
C ILE A 274 7.96 -3.63 33.46
N SER A 275 8.32 -3.87 34.72
CA SER A 275 7.93 -5.09 35.44
C SER A 275 6.47 -5.07 35.91
N GLY A 276 5.83 -6.25 35.97
CA GLY A 276 4.49 -6.45 36.52
C GLY A 276 3.34 -5.98 35.63
N VAL A 277 3.56 -5.78 34.32
CA VAL A 277 2.50 -5.54 33.34
C VAL A 277 1.73 -6.83 33.12
N THR A 278 0.40 -6.79 33.11
CA THR A 278 -0.43 -7.93 32.73
C THR A 278 -0.62 -7.93 31.22
N ILE A 279 -0.26 -9.04 30.58
CA ILE A 279 -0.44 -9.26 29.14
C ILE A 279 -1.61 -10.21 28.93
N SER A 280 -2.54 -9.85 28.05
CA SER A 280 -3.68 -10.68 27.64
C SER A 280 -3.89 -10.61 26.13
N ILE A 281 -4.71 -11.51 25.56
CA ILE A 281 -5.04 -11.49 24.12
C ILE A 281 -6.54 -11.59 23.85
N ARG A 282 -6.99 -10.98 22.75
CA ARG A 282 -8.33 -11.09 22.15
C ARG A 282 -8.21 -11.56 20.71
N SER A 283 -9.17 -12.35 20.24
CA SER A 283 -9.16 -12.88 18.87
C SER A 283 -9.52 -11.80 17.85
N GLY A 284 -8.83 -11.81 16.70
CA GLY A 284 -8.90 -10.77 15.68
C GLY A 284 -7.97 -9.60 15.95
N LEU A 285 -7.63 -8.84 14.90
CA LEU A 285 -6.79 -7.64 14.99
C LEU A 285 -7.60 -6.42 15.44
N ASN A 286 -6.94 -5.43 16.07
CA ASN A 286 -7.53 -4.20 16.60
C ASN A 286 -8.71 -4.39 17.58
N ASN A 287 -9.00 -5.60 18.03
CA ASN A 287 -10.13 -5.94 18.89
C ASN A 287 -9.83 -5.61 20.35
N ARG A 288 -10.33 -4.46 20.80
CA ARG A 288 -10.10 -3.89 22.14
C ARG A 288 -11.25 -4.11 23.12
N THR A 289 -12.31 -4.81 22.74
CA THR A 289 -13.52 -4.98 23.57
C THR A 289 -13.89 -6.46 23.78
N GLY A 290 -14.85 -6.71 24.66
CA GLY A 290 -15.24 -8.08 25.02
C GLY A 290 -14.16 -8.86 25.79
N SER A 291 -14.38 -10.17 25.89
CA SER A 291 -13.58 -11.08 26.72
C SER A 291 -12.23 -11.42 26.10
N THR A 292 -11.21 -11.53 26.95
CA THR A 292 -9.91 -12.12 26.62
C THR A 292 -10.01 -13.64 26.40
N VAL A 293 -9.01 -14.21 25.75
CA VAL A 293 -8.87 -15.66 25.59
C VAL A 293 -8.53 -16.28 26.96
N SER A 294 -9.48 -17.04 27.51
CA SER A 294 -9.38 -17.64 28.85
C SER A 294 -8.10 -18.45 29.03
N GLY A 295 -7.27 -18.06 30.00
CA GLY A 295 -6.02 -18.73 30.35
C GLY A 295 -4.79 -18.28 29.54
N GLN A 296 -4.96 -17.45 28.51
CA GLN A 296 -3.86 -16.83 27.77
C GLN A 296 -3.53 -15.46 28.37
N THR A 297 -2.83 -15.51 29.51
CA THR A 297 -2.37 -14.33 30.26
C THR A 297 -0.96 -14.53 30.77
N ALA A 298 -0.13 -13.49 30.70
CA ALA A 298 1.23 -13.47 31.26
C ALA A 298 1.45 -12.22 32.13
N SER A 299 2.59 -12.16 32.81
CA SER A 299 3.05 -10.94 33.49
C SER A 299 4.53 -10.71 33.18
N THR A 300 4.93 -9.45 33.01
CA THR A 300 6.33 -9.11 32.72
C THR A 300 7.22 -9.27 33.94
N ASP A 301 8.43 -9.80 33.75
CA ASP A 301 9.42 -9.99 34.82
C ASP A 301 10.22 -8.70 35.13
N SER A 302 11.35 -8.79 35.84
CA SER A 302 12.18 -7.61 36.17
C SER A 302 12.89 -6.96 34.96
N SER A 303 13.03 -7.70 33.87
CA SER A 303 13.63 -7.25 32.60
C SER A 303 12.57 -6.72 31.62
N GLY A 304 11.29 -6.77 32.00
CA GLY A 304 10.16 -6.46 31.12
C GLY A 304 9.77 -7.62 30.21
N ASP A 305 10.45 -8.78 30.29
CA ASP A 305 10.20 -9.94 29.44
C ASP A 305 8.85 -10.60 29.78
N TYR A 306 8.07 -10.99 28.76
CA TYR A 306 6.88 -11.83 28.92
C TYR A 306 6.88 -13.04 27.97
N THR A 307 6.05 -14.04 28.30
CA THR A 307 5.78 -15.18 27.42
C THR A 307 4.35 -15.68 27.62
N LEU A 308 3.51 -15.55 26.59
CA LEU A 308 2.27 -16.33 26.48
C LEU A 308 2.62 -17.69 25.87
N SER A 309 2.18 -18.77 26.49
CA SER A 309 2.59 -20.14 26.12
C SER A 309 1.46 -20.92 25.44
N SER A 310 1.78 -21.64 24.37
CA SER A 310 0.83 -22.52 23.66
C SER A 310 -0.45 -21.79 23.21
N VAL A 311 -0.29 -20.60 22.64
CA VAL A 311 -1.35 -19.85 21.97
C VAL A 311 -1.73 -20.56 20.67
N ASP A 312 -3.01 -20.69 20.37
CA ASP A 312 -3.50 -21.32 19.14
C ASP A 312 -3.15 -20.49 17.88
N ALA A 313 -3.19 -21.11 16.71
CA ALA A 313 -2.87 -20.44 15.44
C ALA A 313 -4.00 -19.49 14.98
N ALA A 314 -3.91 -18.23 15.37
CA ALA A 314 -4.80 -17.15 14.93
C ALA A 314 -4.11 -15.77 14.98
N ASN A 315 -4.82 -14.77 14.43
CA ASN A 315 -4.47 -13.37 14.57
C ASN A 315 -5.12 -12.82 15.84
N TYR A 316 -4.35 -12.08 16.64
CA TYR A 316 -4.76 -11.57 17.95
C TYR A 316 -4.44 -10.09 18.11
N THR A 317 -5.24 -9.43 18.94
CA THR A 317 -4.90 -8.17 19.57
C THR A 317 -4.36 -8.48 20.96
N VAL A 318 -3.13 -8.04 21.23
CA VAL A 318 -2.49 -8.13 22.54
C VAL A 318 -2.81 -6.86 23.32
N GLU A 319 -3.16 -7.02 24.59
CA GLU A 319 -3.46 -5.95 25.54
C GLU A 319 -2.39 -5.99 26.65
N ALA A 320 -1.66 -4.89 26.82
CA ALA A 320 -0.71 -4.70 27.90
C ALA A 320 -1.28 -3.67 28.89
N SER A 321 -1.53 -4.09 30.13
CA SER A 321 -2.20 -3.26 31.15
C SER A 321 -1.51 -3.30 32.51
N LYS A 322 -1.37 -2.12 33.13
CA LYS A 322 -0.74 -1.92 34.45
C LYS A 322 -1.27 -0.65 35.11
N THR A 323 -1.58 -0.70 36.40
CA THR A 323 -1.99 0.49 37.16
C THR A 323 -0.90 1.57 37.13
N GLY A 324 -1.29 2.81 36.79
CA GLY A 324 -0.37 3.94 36.60
C GLY A 324 0.09 4.13 35.14
N TYR A 325 -0.30 3.24 34.23
CA TYR A 325 -0.04 3.33 32.80
C TYR A 325 -1.35 3.31 32.01
N ILE A 326 -1.35 3.99 30.86
CA ILE A 326 -2.42 3.87 29.86
C ILE A 326 -2.26 2.50 29.17
N THR A 327 -3.37 1.82 28.89
CA THR A 327 -3.33 0.45 28.33
C THR A 327 -2.93 0.48 26.84
N SER A 328 -1.85 -0.22 26.51
CA SER A 328 -1.34 -0.33 25.14
C SER A 328 -1.95 -1.54 24.41
N TYR A 329 -2.22 -1.38 23.12
CA TYR A 329 -2.73 -2.44 22.26
C TYR A 329 -1.88 -2.60 21.00
N PHE A 330 -1.50 -3.82 20.67
CA PHE A 330 -0.77 -4.15 19.45
C PHE A 330 -1.25 -5.48 18.85
N ASN A 331 -0.85 -5.79 17.62
CA ASN A 331 -1.32 -6.95 16.86
C ASN A 331 -0.25 -8.04 16.81
N SER A 332 -0.65 -9.31 16.83
CA SER A 332 0.26 -10.47 16.70
C SER A 332 -0.39 -11.60 15.90
N SER A 333 0.39 -12.27 15.04
CA SER A 333 -0.09 -13.28 14.08
C SER A 333 0.57 -14.63 14.33
N VAL A 334 -0.10 -15.54 15.06
CA VAL A 334 0.51 -16.78 15.57
C VAL A 334 0.52 -17.88 14.50
N CYS A 335 1.71 -18.23 14.02
CA CYS A 335 1.98 -19.38 13.16
C CYS A 335 3.24 -20.11 13.66
N GLY A 336 3.11 -20.84 14.78
CA GLY A 336 4.26 -21.24 15.59
C GLY A 336 4.69 -20.14 16.56
N ASN A 337 5.95 -20.16 16.99
CA ASN A 337 6.48 -19.18 17.94
C ASN A 337 6.72 -17.82 17.24
N VAL A 338 6.29 -16.74 17.88
CA VAL A 338 6.53 -15.35 17.44
C VAL A 338 7.26 -14.58 18.54
N SER A 339 8.38 -13.96 18.18
CA SER A 339 9.29 -13.26 19.10
C SER A 339 9.39 -11.76 18.77
N ASN A 340 10.09 -11.00 19.61
CA ASN A 340 10.26 -9.54 19.48
C ASN A 340 8.91 -8.82 19.41
N GLN A 341 7.89 -9.37 20.06
CA GLN A 341 6.54 -8.83 20.12
C GLN A 341 6.49 -7.75 21.23
N ASN A 342 7.38 -6.77 21.09
CA ASN A 342 7.65 -5.74 22.09
C ASN A 342 6.62 -4.62 21.97
N THR A 343 6.37 -3.92 23.09
CA THR A 343 5.49 -2.76 23.10
C THR A 343 5.93 -1.77 24.17
N ASN A 344 5.55 -0.50 24.01
CA ASN A 344 5.81 0.52 24.99
C ASN A 344 4.50 1.00 25.64
N MET A 345 4.60 1.40 26.91
CA MET A 345 3.47 1.97 27.64
C MET A 345 3.80 3.38 28.09
N SER A 346 2.83 4.29 27.95
CA SER A 346 2.88 5.60 28.61
C SER A 346 2.37 5.47 30.05
N GLU A 347 3.04 6.10 31.01
CA GLU A 347 2.40 6.46 32.29
C GLU A 347 1.13 7.30 32.05
N THR A 348 0.20 7.31 33.01
CA THR A 348 -1.01 8.16 32.98
C THR A 348 -0.62 9.62 32.87
N LEU A 349 -1.12 10.29 31.84
CA LEU A 349 -0.75 11.65 31.48
C LEU A 349 -1.57 12.70 32.26
N PRO A 350 -1.03 13.93 32.46
CA PRO A 350 -1.85 15.08 32.85
C PRO A 350 -2.96 15.35 31.81
N SER A 351 -4.13 15.82 32.23
CA SER A 351 -5.19 16.18 31.27
C SER A 351 -4.74 17.29 30.31
N GLY A 352 -5.07 17.10 29.04
CA GLY A 352 -4.58 17.87 27.90
C GLY A 352 -3.21 17.42 27.37
N ALA A 353 -2.43 16.60 28.07
CA ALA A 353 -1.15 16.11 27.57
C ALA A 353 -1.34 14.92 26.62
N MET A 354 -0.48 14.83 25.61
CA MET A 354 -0.44 13.77 24.61
C MET A 354 0.96 13.17 24.52
N ARG A 355 1.05 11.88 24.18
CA ARG A 355 2.31 11.21 23.82
C ARG A 355 2.14 10.45 22.52
N ILE A 356 3.02 10.69 21.56
CA ILE A 356 3.06 10.03 20.25
C ILE A 356 4.25 9.08 20.28
N VAL A 357 4.04 7.81 19.90
CA VAL A 357 5.07 6.77 19.90
C VAL A 357 5.11 6.11 18.52
N LEU A 358 6.22 6.28 17.81
CA LEU A 358 6.44 5.68 16.48
C LEU A 358 7.10 4.31 16.64
N THR A 359 6.54 3.29 16.00
CA THR A 359 7.02 1.90 16.11
C THR A 359 7.09 1.21 14.75
N TRP A 360 8.24 0.64 14.44
CA TRP A 360 8.49 -0.19 13.28
C TRP A 360 9.34 -1.41 13.66
N ASN A 361 9.57 -2.31 12.70
CA ASN A 361 10.49 -3.43 12.83
C ASN A 361 11.70 -3.19 11.90
N GLY A 362 12.84 -3.84 12.16
CA GLY A 362 13.99 -3.77 11.26
C GLY A 362 14.97 -2.63 11.56
N THR A 363 15.98 -2.48 10.70
CA THR A 363 17.17 -1.62 10.89
C THR A 363 17.26 -0.57 9.78
N GLU A 364 16.16 0.14 9.55
CA GLU A 364 16.12 1.37 8.75
C GLU A 364 15.78 2.51 9.69
N ASP A 365 16.47 3.63 9.56
CA ASP A 365 16.30 4.82 10.40
C ASP A 365 15.03 5.61 10.00
N PHE A 366 14.05 5.72 10.92
CA PHE A 366 12.71 6.30 10.67
C PHE A 366 12.39 7.43 11.67
N ASP A 367 12.65 8.69 11.28
CA ASP A 367 12.40 9.88 12.11
C ASP A 367 10.91 10.17 12.34
N SER A 368 10.59 10.68 13.52
CA SER A 368 9.33 11.32 13.87
C SER A 368 9.39 12.85 13.70
N HIS A 369 8.38 13.39 12.98
CA HIS A 369 8.25 14.82 12.71
C HIS A 369 6.90 15.34 13.20
N LEU A 370 6.89 16.41 14.00
CA LEU A 370 5.67 17.04 14.53
C LEU A 370 5.63 18.54 14.19
N GLU A 371 4.61 18.96 13.45
CA GLU A 371 4.20 20.35 13.31
C GLU A 371 3.30 20.77 14.49
N ILE A 372 3.44 22.02 14.92
CA ILE A 372 2.87 22.58 16.15
C ILE A 372 2.01 23.82 15.81
N PRO A 373 0.77 23.93 16.32
CA PRO A 373 -0.13 25.03 15.99
C PRO A 373 0.35 26.40 16.53
N VAL A 374 0.74 27.27 15.59
CA VAL A 374 1.16 28.66 15.83
C VAL A 374 0.51 29.65 14.86
N SER A 375 0.78 30.95 15.03
CA SER A 375 0.16 32.04 14.25
C SER A 375 1.17 33.13 13.85
N ASP A 376 2.28 32.70 13.26
CA ASP A 376 3.50 33.48 13.05
C ASP A 376 4.03 33.32 11.60
N ASP A 377 4.78 34.29 11.09
CA ASP A 377 5.20 34.36 9.68
C ASP A 377 6.45 33.51 9.33
N ASN A 378 7.02 32.74 10.27
CA ASN A 378 8.30 32.02 10.09
C ASN A 378 8.18 30.55 9.65
N ASP A 379 6.95 30.05 9.53
CA ASP A 379 6.47 28.67 9.25
C ASP A 379 6.92 28.11 7.86
N THR A 380 8.22 28.16 7.57
CA THR A 380 8.86 27.82 6.28
C THR A 380 10.32 27.38 6.45
N GLN A 381 10.70 26.91 7.64
CA GLN A 381 12.09 26.65 8.02
C GLN A 381 12.19 25.38 8.87
N SER A 382 12.95 24.40 8.41
CA SER A 382 13.07 23.09 9.07
C SER A 382 14.37 23.02 9.87
N ASN A 383 14.55 23.89 10.88
CA ASN A 383 15.81 24.00 11.65
C ASN A 383 15.61 24.56 13.06
N SER A 384 16.68 24.60 13.87
CA SER A 384 16.65 25.03 15.29
C SER A 384 16.28 26.49 15.56
N ALA A 385 16.09 27.33 14.54
CA ALA A 385 15.55 28.68 14.66
C ALA A 385 14.05 28.78 14.28
N ASP A 386 13.46 27.69 13.79
CA ASP A 386 12.02 27.52 13.72
C ASP A 386 11.46 27.01 15.05
N GLY A 387 10.19 27.30 15.32
CA GLY A 387 9.45 26.84 16.49
C GLY A 387 8.17 26.08 16.18
N THR A 388 7.83 25.84 14.91
CA THR A 388 6.62 25.08 14.51
C THR A 388 6.93 23.59 14.32
N HIS A 389 8.15 23.24 13.92
CA HIS A 389 8.58 21.88 13.60
C HIS A 389 9.53 21.29 14.66
N LEU A 390 9.14 20.14 15.21
CA LEU A 390 9.94 19.30 16.11
C LEU A 390 10.41 18.03 15.38
N TRP A 391 11.73 17.79 15.36
CA TRP A 391 12.38 16.60 14.78
C TRP A 391 13.82 16.45 15.32
N TYR A 392 14.51 15.36 14.97
CA TYR A 392 15.92 15.11 15.34
C TYR A 392 16.89 16.08 14.63
N GLY A 393 17.00 17.29 15.17
CA GLY A 393 17.59 18.43 14.46
C GLY A 393 17.20 19.78 15.05
N THR A 394 16.12 19.83 15.84
CA THR A 394 15.68 21.01 16.61
C THR A 394 16.76 21.53 17.58
N ASN A 395 17.61 20.66 18.15
CA ASN A 395 18.91 20.93 18.76
C ASN A 395 19.06 22.28 19.50
N GLN A 396 18.23 22.50 20.51
CA GLN A 396 18.27 23.69 21.36
C GLN A 396 19.59 23.84 22.12
N ALA A 397 19.97 25.07 22.42
CA ALA A 397 21.29 25.42 22.96
C ALA A 397 21.60 24.90 24.40
N SER A 398 20.67 24.21 25.07
CA SER A 398 20.86 23.54 26.36
C SER A 398 19.78 22.49 26.56
N SER A 399 20.14 21.26 26.91
CA SER A 399 19.16 20.19 27.10
C SER A 399 18.26 20.40 28.32
N VAL A 400 17.02 19.92 28.22
CA VAL A 400 15.98 19.94 29.25
C VAL A 400 15.67 18.51 29.71
N SER A 401 14.88 18.36 30.78
CA SER A 401 14.43 17.04 31.24
C SER A 401 13.02 17.06 31.80
N TYR A 402 12.09 17.71 31.08
CA TYR A 402 10.71 17.93 31.55
C TYR A 402 9.93 16.62 31.76
N THR A 403 10.22 15.60 30.95
CA THR A 403 9.63 14.25 30.99
C THR A 403 10.44 13.27 31.84
N GLY A 404 11.58 13.71 32.41
CA GLY A 404 12.51 12.87 33.19
C GLY A 404 13.71 12.33 32.38
N VAL A 405 13.63 12.34 31.06
CA VAL A 405 14.76 12.04 30.15
C VAL A 405 15.37 13.33 29.62
N ALA A 406 16.67 13.32 29.34
CA ALA A 406 17.39 14.50 28.88
C ALA A 406 17.40 14.58 27.34
N THR A 407 16.81 15.64 26.79
CA THR A 407 16.78 15.91 25.33
C THR A 407 17.19 17.35 25.01
N SER A 408 17.77 17.55 23.83
CA SER A 408 18.02 18.87 23.25
C SER A 408 16.96 19.27 22.21
N ASP A 409 16.11 18.33 21.80
CA ASP A 409 15.18 18.48 20.69
C ASP A 409 13.79 18.70 21.28
N TYR A 410 13.46 19.98 21.46
CA TYR A 410 12.26 20.44 22.14
C TYR A 410 11.91 21.87 21.70
N HIS A 411 10.64 22.23 21.89
CA HIS A 411 10.16 23.62 21.83
C HIS A 411 9.40 23.96 23.10
N VAL A 412 9.62 25.15 23.66
CA VAL A 412 8.81 25.67 24.77
C VAL A 412 7.90 26.75 24.21
N TYR A 413 6.62 26.74 24.57
CA TYR A 413 5.71 27.77 24.05
C TYR A 413 5.99 29.18 24.63
N THR A 414 7.05 29.38 25.45
CA THR A 414 7.62 30.70 25.76
C THR A 414 8.30 31.35 24.56
N ASP A 415 8.78 30.52 23.65
CA ASP A 415 9.60 30.92 22.50
C ASP A 415 8.68 31.37 21.35
N LEU A 416 7.39 31.03 21.48
CA LEU A 416 6.27 31.31 20.57
C LEU A 416 5.22 32.27 21.18
N TYR A 417 5.02 32.26 22.50
CA TYR A 417 3.96 33.01 23.21
C TYR A 417 4.43 33.56 24.56
N SER A 418 3.83 34.67 25.01
CA SER A 418 4.22 35.37 26.25
C SER A 418 3.76 34.73 27.58
N SER A 419 3.40 33.44 27.59
CA SER A 419 2.94 32.72 28.79
C SER A 419 3.64 31.36 28.92
N PRO A 420 4.31 31.07 30.05
CA PRO A 420 5.23 29.93 30.17
C PRO A 420 4.58 28.59 30.56
N GLN A 421 5.40 27.54 30.44
CA GLN A 421 5.32 26.21 31.07
C GLN A 421 4.65 25.07 30.28
N ASP A 422 4.02 25.36 29.14
CA ASP A 422 3.77 24.32 28.12
C ASP A 422 5.07 24.11 27.28
N TYR A 423 5.34 22.86 26.89
CA TYR A 423 6.44 22.41 26.01
C TYR A 423 6.03 21.24 25.10
N VAL A 424 6.85 20.95 24.09
CA VAL A 424 6.91 19.65 23.39
C VAL A 424 8.35 19.13 23.38
N THR A 425 8.56 17.81 23.48
CA THR A 425 9.89 17.16 23.52
C THR A 425 9.93 15.92 22.64
N LEU A 426 11.03 15.73 21.90
CA LEU A 426 11.45 14.42 21.40
C LEU A 426 12.18 13.72 22.56
N ASP A 427 11.50 12.78 23.22
CA ASP A 427 11.97 12.09 24.42
C ASP A 427 12.88 10.90 24.10
N GLN A 428 12.57 10.17 23.03
CA GLN A 428 13.38 9.09 22.48
C GLN A 428 13.50 9.25 20.96
N ASP A 429 14.71 9.00 20.49
CA ASP A 429 15.26 9.18 19.14
C ASP A 429 16.08 7.90 18.86
N ASN A 430 15.69 7.09 17.86
CA ASN A 430 16.12 5.68 17.75
C ASN A 430 16.38 5.23 16.30
N THR A 431 17.65 5.05 15.95
CA THR A 431 18.14 4.68 14.61
C THR A 431 17.76 3.27 14.12
N ASP A 432 17.25 2.41 14.98
CA ASP A 432 16.74 1.06 14.67
C ASP A 432 15.29 0.92 15.16
N GLY A 433 14.49 0.07 14.52
CA GLY A 433 13.16 -0.30 15.02
C GLY A 433 13.19 -1.36 16.11
N ILE A 434 12.07 -2.03 16.33
CA ILE A 434 11.99 -3.22 17.20
C ILE A 434 12.75 -4.38 16.52
N VAL A 435 13.96 -4.66 17.03
CA VAL A 435 14.87 -5.68 16.47
C VAL A 435 15.32 -6.73 17.48
N ALA A 436 15.57 -7.94 16.97
CA ALA A 436 15.99 -9.08 17.77
C ALA A 436 17.39 -8.87 18.36
N GLY A 437 17.49 -8.84 19.69
CA GLY A 437 18.77 -8.65 20.38
C GLY A 437 19.32 -7.22 20.32
N CYS A 438 18.43 -6.22 20.27
CA CYS A 438 18.76 -4.81 20.47
C CYS A 438 19.75 -4.62 21.65
N SER A 439 20.73 -3.73 21.46
CA SER A 439 21.73 -3.41 22.49
C SER A 439 21.74 -1.94 22.93
N SER A 440 21.36 -1.03 22.04
CA SER A 440 21.14 0.41 22.29
C SER A 440 20.59 1.06 21.02
N GLY A 441 19.75 2.09 21.13
CA GLY A 441 19.31 2.90 19.97
C GLY A 441 18.23 2.26 19.09
N CYS A 442 17.51 1.25 19.61
CA CYS A 442 16.42 0.59 18.90
C CYS A 442 15.08 0.83 19.60
N GLY A 443 14.03 0.99 18.78
CA GLY A 443 12.78 1.70 19.03
C GLY A 443 12.05 1.54 20.38
N PRO A 444 11.17 2.51 20.71
CA PRO A 444 10.51 3.43 19.78
C PRO A 444 11.06 4.86 19.83
N GLU A 445 10.73 5.65 18.80
CA GLU A 445 10.74 7.10 18.95
C GLU A 445 9.51 7.55 19.75
N THR A 446 9.67 8.60 20.56
CA THR A 446 8.58 9.14 21.36
C THR A 446 8.63 10.66 21.41
N VAL A 447 7.51 11.30 21.09
CA VAL A 447 7.27 12.73 21.31
C VAL A 447 6.24 12.92 22.43
N THR A 448 6.54 13.77 23.41
CA THR A 448 5.57 14.23 24.40
C THR A 448 5.14 15.66 24.10
N ILE A 449 3.83 15.86 24.00
CA ILE A 449 3.18 17.18 24.01
C ILE A 449 2.64 17.38 25.43
N SER A 450 3.28 18.24 26.21
CA SER A 450 2.87 18.50 27.62
C SER A 450 1.44 19.00 27.77
N LYS A 451 0.93 19.68 26.73
CA LYS A 451 -0.43 20.17 26.64
C LYS A 451 -0.80 20.52 25.21
N VAL A 452 -1.83 19.86 24.69
CA VAL A 452 -2.55 20.18 23.46
C VAL A 452 -3.13 21.59 23.56
N ARG A 453 -2.98 22.37 22.50
CA ARG A 453 -3.50 23.73 22.38
C ARG A 453 -4.82 23.82 21.63
N ASP A 454 -5.39 25.02 21.69
CA ASP A 454 -6.68 25.37 21.10
C ASP A 454 -6.55 25.58 19.58
N SER A 455 -7.47 24.97 18.82
CA SER A 455 -7.46 24.95 17.36
C SER A 455 -7.59 26.32 16.68
N THR A 456 -7.86 27.38 17.45
CA THR A 456 -7.73 28.77 17.00
C THR A 456 -6.34 29.17 16.49
N ASN A 457 -5.30 28.35 16.71
CA ASN A 457 -3.93 28.56 16.19
C ASN A 457 -3.50 27.46 15.21
N GLY A 458 -4.44 26.74 14.59
CA GLY A 458 -4.17 25.61 13.69
C GLY A 458 -4.26 24.25 14.38
N SER A 459 -3.80 23.21 13.68
CA SER A 459 -3.75 21.82 14.14
C SER A 459 -2.30 21.40 14.40
N TYR A 460 -2.11 20.33 15.18
CA TYR A 460 -0.86 19.56 15.11
C TYR A 460 -0.91 18.67 13.87
N ARG A 461 0.21 18.44 13.19
CA ARG A 461 0.34 17.43 12.13
C ARG A 461 1.55 16.55 12.41
N PHE A 462 1.38 15.23 12.29
CA PHE A 462 2.45 14.27 12.57
C PHE A 462 2.81 13.48 11.31
N HIS A 463 4.10 13.39 11.04
CA HIS A 463 4.66 12.61 9.93
C HIS A 463 5.73 11.61 10.41
N VAL A 464 6.01 10.62 9.57
CA VAL A 464 7.12 9.67 9.70
C VAL A 464 7.98 9.75 8.44
N MET A 465 9.27 9.95 8.60
CA MET A 465 10.25 10.02 7.51
C MET A 465 11.17 8.80 7.54
N ALA A 466 11.29 8.06 6.45
CA ALA A 466 12.33 7.05 6.28
C ALA A 466 13.66 7.74 5.92
N TYR A 467 14.38 8.21 6.95
CA TYR A 467 15.62 9.00 6.84
C TYR A 467 16.68 8.31 5.97
N ASP A 468 16.90 7.01 6.21
CA ASP A 468 17.79 6.13 5.43
C ASP A 468 17.44 6.06 3.91
N ARG A 469 16.26 6.56 3.52
CA ARG A 469 15.73 6.53 2.14
C ARG A 469 15.69 7.90 1.46
N LEU A 470 15.99 9.01 2.15
CA LEU A 470 15.98 10.39 1.59
C LEU A 470 16.69 10.52 0.24
N ASN A 471 17.84 9.88 0.07
CA ASN A 471 18.67 9.99 -1.14
C ASN A 471 18.56 8.75 -2.07
N ALA A 472 17.70 7.78 -1.75
CA ALA A 472 17.56 6.54 -2.52
C ALA A 472 16.55 6.67 -3.68
N GLY A 473 15.57 7.55 -3.54
CA GLY A 473 14.40 7.64 -4.43
C GLY A 473 13.45 6.46 -4.22
N SER A 474 12.42 6.62 -3.38
CA SER A 474 11.58 5.49 -3.01
C SER A 474 10.77 4.97 -4.20
N SER A 475 11.01 3.71 -4.52
CA SER A 475 10.30 2.90 -5.53
C SER A 475 9.69 1.64 -4.89
N SER A 476 9.63 1.64 -3.56
CA SER A 476 9.41 0.52 -2.65
C SER A 476 8.61 0.97 -1.43
N THR A 477 8.07 0.01 -0.70
CA THR A 477 7.07 0.19 0.36
C THR A 477 7.68 0.27 1.77
N HIS A 478 8.90 0.80 1.92
CA HIS A 478 9.76 0.68 3.11
C HIS A 478 9.06 0.84 4.46
N LEU A 479 8.28 1.91 4.67
CA LEU A 479 7.55 2.13 5.92
C LEU A 479 6.51 1.02 6.18
N ALA A 480 5.83 0.53 5.14
CA ALA A 480 4.87 -0.59 5.23
C ALA A 480 5.53 -1.97 5.32
N ASP A 481 6.63 -2.20 4.59
CA ASP A 481 7.40 -3.45 4.60
C ASP A 481 7.94 -3.75 6.01
N ASN A 482 8.35 -2.71 6.73
CA ASN A 482 8.82 -2.74 8.12
C ASN A 482 7.66 -2.72 9.15
N GLY A 483 6.40 -2.74 8.72
CA GLY A 483 5.22 -2.87 9.57
C GLY A 483 4.95 -1.66 10.48
N THR A 484 5.28 -0.46 10.02
CA THR A 484 5.25 0.77 10.83
C THR A 484 3.84 1.15 11.28
N TYR A 485 3.73 1.59 12.53
CA TYR A 485 2.52 2.18 13.09
C TYR A 485 2.87 3.24 14.13
N VAL A 486 1.92 4.14 14.39
CA VAL A 486 2.04 5.19 15.40
C VAL A 486 0.99 4.93 16.48
N GLN A 487 1.42 4.87 17.74
CA GLN A 487 0.56 4.77 18.90
C GLN A 487 0.51 6.12 19.63
N VAL A 488 -0.67 6.74 19.69
CA VAL A 488 -0.88 8.00 20.41
C VAL A 488 -1.63 7.74 21.71
N PHE A 489 -1.15 8.30 22.81
CA PHE A 489 -1.80 8.29 24.11
C PHE A 489 -2.35 9.69 24.42
N TYR A 490 -3.65 9.79 24.71
CA TYR A 490 -4.33 11.06 25.00
C TYR A 490 -5.60 10.81 25.83
N GLU A 491 -5.85 11.63 26.85
CA GLU A 491 -7.03 11.55 27.75
C GLU A 491 -7.35 10.10 28.20
N ASP A 492 -6.37 9.43 28.83
CA ASP A 492 -6.40 8.03 29.30
C ASP A 492 -6.71 6.94 28.23
N ASN A 493 -6.74 7.31 26.94
CA ASN A 493 -6.94 6.40 25.82
C ASN A 493 -5.64 6.22 25.01
N SER A 494 -5.55 5.12 24.27
CA SER A 494 -4.53 4.88 23.25
C SER A 494 -5.17 4.75 21.87
N TYR A 495 -4.51 5.19 20.81
CA TYR A 495 -4.98 5.21 19.43
C TYR A 495 -3.87 4.66 18.52
N ASN A 496 -4.20 3.85 17.52
CA ASN A 496 -3.20 3.27 16.61
C ASN A 496 -3.48 3.70 15.17
N PHE A 497 -2.50 4.35 14.55
CA PHE A 497 -2.52 4.72 13.13
C PHE A 497 -1.59 3.78 12.38
N TYR A 498 -2.05 3.20 11.28
CA TYR A 498 -1.31 2.19 10.51
C TYR A 498 -0.89 2.75 9.16
N VAL A 499 0.36 2.50 8.77
CA VAL A 499 0.91 2.97 7.50
C VAL A 499 0.17 2.35 6.32
N PRO A 500 -0.19 3.13 5.28
CA PRO A 500 -0.75 2.59 4.06
C PRO A 500 0.32 1.89 3.22
N ASN A 501 -0.01 0.74 2.63
CA ASN A 501 0.86 0.01 1.71
C ASN A 501 1.04 0.79 0.38
N ARG A 502 1.96 1.74 0.37
CA ARG A 502 2.22 2.67 -0.73
C ARG A 502 3.72 2.94 -0.85
N VAL A 503 4.17 3.23 -2.06
CA VAL A 503 5.54 3.70 -2.32
C VAL A 503 5.68 5.13 -1.82
N GLY A 504 6.79 5.41 -1.12
CA GLY A 504 7.14 6.72 -0.57
C GLY A 504 8.25 6.59 0.47
N ASN A 505 8.71 7.72 1.00
CA ASN A 505 9.58 7.78 2.19
C ASN A 505 9.05 8.75 3.27
N LEU A 506 8.09 9.63 2.95
CA LEU A 506 7.39 10.47 3.92
C LEU A 506 5.92 10.03 4.04
N TRP A 507 5.48 9.72 5.26
CA TRP A 507 4.09 9.38 5.60
C TRP A 507 3.47 10.47 6.49
N THR A 508 2.49 11.21 5.97
CA THR A 508 1.65 12.09 6.81
C THR A 508 0.57 11.25 7.48
N VAL A 509 0.60 11.20 8.81
CA VAL A 509 -0.18 10.24 9.61
C VAL A 509 -1.55 10.80 9.93
N PHE A 510 -1.60 11.92 10.64
CA PHE A 510 -2.82 12.59 11.08
C PHE A 510 -2.60 14.09 11.28
N ASP A 511 -3.68 14.84 11.14
CA ASP A 511 -3.87 16.15 11.78
C ASP A 511 -4.61 15.94 13.11
N PHE A 512 -4.36 16.77 14.11
CA PHE A 512 -5.07 16.72 15.39
C PHE A 512 -5.36 18.12 15.95
N ASP A 513 -6.61 18.33 16.36
CA ASP A 513 -7.03 19.56 17.04
C ASP A 513 -8.03 19.27 18.18
N ASN A 514 -8.11 20.17 19.17
CA ASN A 514 -8.88 19.93 20.40
C ASN A 514 -10.42 20.08 20.27
N VAL A 515 -10.92 20.39 19.08
CA VAL A 515 -12.35 20.48 18.73
C VAL A 515 -12.76 19.32 17.83
N SER A 516 -11.97 18.98 16.80
CA SER A 516 -12.29 17.91 15.84
C SER A 516 -11.75 16.53 16.26
N GLY A 517 -10.71 16.48 17.08
CA GLY A 517 -9.96 15.25 17.37
C GLY A 517 -8.96 14.93 16.26
N PHE A 518 -8.76 13.62 15.99
CA PHE A 518 -7.85 13.16 14.94
C PHE A 518 -8.53 13.17 13.57
N THR A 519 -7.91 13.82 12.59
CA THR A 519 -8.21 13.64 11.17
C THR A 519 -7.08 12.82 10.55
N GLN A 520 -7.31 11.53 10.31
CA GLN A 520 -6.27 10.67 9.73
C GLN A 520 -6.03 11.02 8.25
N ILE A 521 -4.78 11.27 7.87
CA ILE A 521 -4.41 11.79 6.54
C ILE A 521 -3.96 10.65 5.60
N ASN A 522 -3.04 9.78 6.06
CA ASN A 522 -2.53 8.63 5.32
C ASN A 522 -1.98 8.92 3.90
N THR A 523 -1.44 10.11 3.67
CA THR A 523 -0.71 10.41 2.43
C THR A 523 0.72 9.87 2.50
N MET A 524 1.23 9.44 1.34
CA MET A 524 2.62 9.00 1.17
C MET A 524 3.23 9.81 0.03
N SER A 525 4.34 10.48 0.32
CA SER A 525 5.10 11.33 -0.60
C SER A 525 6.56 10.87 -0.70
N ASN A 526 7.35 11.58 -1.51
CA ASN A 526 8.69 11.18 -1.93
C ASN A 526 9.64 12.37 -1.81
N GLU A 527 10.25 12.52 -0.64
CA GLU A 527 11.25 13.55 -0.38
C GLU A 527 12.63 13.16 -0.91
N ALA A 528 13.27 14.13 -1.54
CA ALA A 528 14.57 13.99 -2.20
C ALA A 528 15.55 15.11 -1.80
N SER A 529 15.27 15.77 -0.67
CA SER A 529 16.03 16.89 -0.13
C SER A 529 17.08 16.43 0.89
N THR A 530 18.17 17.20 1.01
CA THR A 530 19.17 17.04 2.09
C THR A 530 18.84 17.86 3.33
N ASP A 531 17.95 18.85 3.20
CA ASP A 531 17.27 19.50 4.33
C ASP A 531 15.93 18.79 4.51
N SER A 532 15.59 18.39 5.74
CA SER A 532 14.42 17.58 6.15
C SER A 532 13.10 18.39 6.11
N ASN A 533 12.81 18.98 4.95
CA ASN A 533 11.80 20.02 4.74
C ASN A 533 10.38 19.47 4.55
N VAL A 534 9.91 18.79 5.60
CA VAL A 534 8.58 18.17 5.70
C VAL A 534 7.45 19.21 5.62
N ASP A 535 7.76 20.46 5.98
CA ASP A 535 6.93 21.66 6.13
C ASP A 535 6.13 22.11 4.87
N ASN A 536 6.13 21.32 3.79
CA ASN A 536 5.49 21.62 2.51
C ASN A 536 4.21 20.79 2.22
N TYR A 537 3.72 19.99 3.18
CA TYR A 537 2.75 18.91 2.97
C TYR A 537 1.51 18.95 3.90
#